data_AF-A0A956NTL2-F1
#
_entry.id   AF-A0A956NTL2-F1
#
_cell.length_a   1.000
_cell.length_b   1.000
_cell.length_c   1.000
_cell.angle_alpha   90.00
_cell.angle_beta   90.00
_cell.angle_gamma   90.00
#
_symmetry.space_group_name_H-M   'P 1'
#
loop_
_entity.id
_entity.type
_entity.pdbx_description
1 polymer ?
#
loop_
_entity_poly.entity_id
_entity_poly.type
_entity_poly.pdbx_seq_one_letter_code
_entity_poly.pdbx_strand_id
1 'polypeptide(L)'
;MPAATPRPAPSASEARAVAEAARETDWANPSFVRELFAGRLQLDLIDPFPEPTPEDVARAAPFLARLRDFLQSRVDSDAIDRDGRIPPEVVAALREMGAFGIKIPEAYGGLGLSQLMYTR
;
A
#
# COMPACT_ATOMS: atom_id res chain seq x y z
N MET A 1 29.83 -2.06 31.49
CA MET A 1 29.75 -2.43 30.06
C MET A 1 30.59 -1.42 29.29
N PRO A 2 31.71 -1.81 28.66
CA PRO A 2 32.51 -0.85 27.89
C PRO A 2 31.73 -0.38 26.67
N ALA A 3 31.74 0.92 26.41
CA ALA A 3 31.10 1.52 25.24
C ALA A 3 31.84 1.08 23.97
N ALA A 4 31.11 0.56 22.98
CA ALA A 4 31.68 0.18 21.70
C ALA A 4 32.24 1.43 20.98
N THR A 5 33.49 1.35 20.55
CA THR A 5 34.13 2.38 19.72
C THR A 5 33.40 2.50 18.38
N PRO A 6 33.08 3.72 17.91
CA PRO A 6 32.38 3.89 16.63
C PRO A 6 33.27 3.43 15.46
N ARG A 7 32.67 2.70 14.53
CA ARG A 7 33.36 2.18 13.34
C ARG A 7 33.77 3.34 12.43
N PRO A 8 34.97 3.32 11.84
CA PRO A 8 35.37 4.33 10.85
C PRO A 8 34.39 4.36 9.67
N ALA A 9 34.23 5.55 9.07
CA ALA A 9 33.38 5.74 7.90
C ALA A 9 33.92 4.92 6.71
N PRO A 10 33.03 4.33 5.90
CA PRO A 10 33.45 3.52 4.74
C PRO A 10 34.17 4.38 3.71
N SER A 11 35.17 3.80 3.05
CA SER A 11 35.82 4.37 1.88
C SER A 11 34.87 4.44 0.69
N ALA A 12 35.19 5.26 -0.32
CA ALA A 12 34.39 5.37 -1.54
C ALA A 12 34.26 4.02 -2.29
N SER A 13 35.29 3.18 -2.23
CA SER A 13 35.27 1.84 -2.83
C SER A 13 34.29 0.92 -2.11
N GLU A 14 34.32 0.92 -0.77
CA GLU A 14 33.40 0.13 0.06
C GLU A 14 31.95 0.61 -0.11
N ALA A 15 31.72 1.93 -0.15
CA ALA A 15 30.41 2.50 -0.41
C ALA A 15 29.86 2.08 -1.79
N ARG A 16 30.70 2.09 -2.83
CA ARG A 16 30.32 1.64 -4.17
C ARG A 16 30.04 0.14 -4.23
N ALA A 17 30.87 -0.68 -3.57
CA ALA A 17 30.66 -2.12 -3.51
C ALA A 17 29.34 -2.48 -2.80
N VAL A 18 29.01 -1.79 -1.71
CA VAL A 18 27.72 -1.96 -1.02
C VAL A 18 26.56 -1.54 -1.91
N ALA A 19 26.67 -0.42 -2.64
CA ALA A 19 25.64 0.02 -3.57
C ALA A 19 25.43 -0.97 -4.74
N GLU A 20 26.51 -1.52 -5.31
CA GLU A 20 26.42 -2.52 -6.37
C GLU A 20 25.89 -3.87 -5.84
N ALA A 21 26.25 -4.29 -4.63
CA ALA A 21 25.74 -5.51 -4.01
C ALA A 21 24.25 -5.41 -3.63
N ALA A 22 23.75 -4.21 -3.36
CA ALA A 22 22.34 -3.94 -3.12
C ALA A 22 21.54 -3.76 -4.42
N ARG A 23 22.19 -3.76 -5.59
CA ARG A 23 21.51 -3.69 -6.88
C ARG A 23 20.73 -4.98 -7.08
N GLU A 24 19.40 -4.84 -7.20
CA GLU A 24 18.54 -5.94 -7.61
C GLU A 24 19.03 -6.49 -8.96
N THR A 25 19.26 -7.80 -9.05
CA THR A 25 19.79 -8.44 -10.27
C THR A 25 18.67 -9.05 -11.12
N ASP A 26 17.63 -9.56 -10.46
CA ASP A 26 16.46 -10.16 -11.09
C ASP A 26 15.23 -9.29 -10.87
N TRP A 27 14.73 -8.71 -11.96
CA TRP A 27 13.48 -7.97 -11.94
C TRP A 27 12.35 -8.91 -12.34
N ALA A 28 11.60 -9.38 -11.34
CA ALA A 28 10.44 -10.23 -11.57
C ALA A 28 9.29 -9.51 -12.29
N ASN A 29 9.24 -8.17 -12.22
CA ASN A 29 8.24 -7.34 -12.87
C ASN A 29 8.93 -6.36 -13.85
N PRO A 30 8.51 -6.32 -15.13
CA PRO A 30 8.98 -5.32 -16.08
C PRO A 30 8.56 -3.91 -15.62
N SER A 31 9.42 -2.92 -15.85
CA SER A 31 9.20 -1.53 -15.42
C SER A 31 9.26 -0.59 -16.62
N PHE A 32 8.15 0.10 -16.90
CA PHE A 32 8.07 1.08 -17.98
C PHE A 32 9.17 2.15 -17.88
N VAL A 33 9.37 2.72 -16.68
CA VAL A 33 10.36 3.78 -16.46
C VAL A 33 11.77 3.26 -16.74
N ARG A 34 12.11 2.07 -16.25
CA ARG A 34 13.43 1.47 -16.51
C ARG A 34 13.68 1.31 -18.01
N GLU A 35 12.70 0.78 -18.74
CA GLU A 35 12.81 0.51 -20.17
C GLU A 35 12.94 1.81 -20.96
N LEU A 36 12.20 2.85 -20.56
CA LEU A 36 12.31 4.19 -21.13
C LEU A 36 13.74 4.77 -20.98
N PHE A 37 14.35 4.65 -19.79
CA PHE A 37 15.74 5.06 -19.58
C PHE A 37 16.74 4.23 -20.41
N ALA A 38 16.39 2.99 -20.75
CA ALA A 38 17.17 2.14 -21.63
C ALA A 38 16.88 2.35 -23.12
N GLY A 39 16.11 3.38 -23.49
CA GLY A 39 15.75 3.71 -24.86
C GLY A 39 14.70 2.78 -25.49
N ARG A 40 13.99 1.98 -24.68
CA ARG A 40 12.94 1.06 -25.13
C ARG A 40 11.57 1.54 -24.67
N LEU A 41 10.72 1.91 -25.62
CA LEU A 41 9.37 2.36 -25.36
C LEU A 41 8.42 1.16 -25.27
N GLN A 42 8.24 0.61 -24.07
CA GLN A 42 7.31 -0.50 -23.79
C GLN A 42 5.96 0.02 -23.27
N LEU A 43 5.15 0.64 -24.15
CA LEU A 43 3.88 1.28 -23.78
C LEU A 43 2.86 0.32 -23.17
N ASP A 44 2.90 -0.95 -23.55
CA ASP A 44 2.03 -2.03 -23.06
C ASP A 44 2.14 -2.29 -21.55
N LEU A 45 3.20 -1.78 -20.90
CA LEU A 45 3.37 -1.85 -19.44
C LEU A 45 2.50 -0.85 -18.67
N ILE A 46 1.95 0.17 -19.34
CA ILE A 46 1.17 1.24 -18.71
C ILE A 46 -0.13 1.56 -19.44
N ASP A 47 -0.27 1.12 -20.70
CA ASP A 47 -1.42 1.38 -21.55
C ASP A 47 -1.98 0.08 -22.17
N PRO A 48 -3.30 -0.15 -22.10
CA PRO A 48 -4.30 0.67 -21.42
C PRO A 48 -4.15 0.61 -19.89
N PHE A 49 -4.65 1.63 -19.20
CA PHE A 49 -4.65 1.63 -17.74
C PHE A 49 -5.45 0.41 -17.22
N PRO A 50 -4.94 -0.33 -16.21
CA PRO A 50 -5.61 -1.52 -15.73
C PRO A 50 -6.96 -1.18 -15.09
N GLU A 51 -8.02 -1.85 -15.57
CA GLU A 51 -9.36 -1.75 -15.01
C GLU A 51 -9.67 -2.92 -14.06
N PRO A 52 -10.44 -2.70 -12.98
CA PRO A 52 -10.86 -3.79 -12.11
C PRO A 52 -11.80 -4.73 -12.86
N THR A 53 -11.69 -6.03 -12.56
CA THR A 53 -12.59 -7.03 -13.13
C THR A 53 -14.01 -6.87 -12.57
N PRO A 54 -15.06 -7.38 -13.24
CA PRO A 54 -16.41 -7.40 -12.66
C PRO A 54 -16.47 -8.13 -11.31
N GLU A 55 -15.64 -9.14 -11.11
CA GLU A 55 -15.53 -9.86 -9.83
C GLU A 55 -14.92 -8.98 -8.73
N ASP A 56 -13.85 -8.23 -9.04
CA ASP A 56 -13.26 -7.26 -8.10
C ASP A 56 -14.29 -6.23 -7.65
N VAL A 57 -15.05 -5.68 -8.61
CA VAL A 57 -16.10 -4.70 -8.35
C VAL A 57 -17.19 -5.30 -7.47
N ALA A 58 -17.69 -6.49 -7.82
CA ALA A 58 -18.74 -7.17 -7.06
C ALA A 58 -18.30 -7.49 -5.63
N ARG A 59 -17.03 -7.86 -5.42
CA ARG A 59 -16.46 -8.16 -4.10
C ARG A 59 -16.32 -6.90 -3.24
N ALA A 60 -15.85 -5.81 -3.81
CA ALA A 60 -15.60 -4.57 -3.08
C ALA A 60 -16.87 -3.76 -2.80
N ALA A 61 -17.87 -3.81 -3.68
CA ALA A 61 -19.05 -2.93 -3.62
C ALA A 61 -19.79 -2.98 -2.26
N PRO A 62 -20.04 -4.15 -1.63
CA PRO A 62 -20.72 -4.20 -0.33
C PRO A 62 -19.93 -3.52 0.79
N PHE A 63 -18.61 -3.70 0.81
CA PHE A 63 -17.74 -3.05 1.80
C PHE A 63 -17.70 -1.54 1.60
N LEU A 64 -17.48 -1.07 0.37
CA LEU A 64 -17.42 0.35 0.04
C LEU A 64 -18.74 1.06 0.35
N ALA A 65 -19.88 0.44 0.06
CA ALA A 65 -21.19 0.97 0.40
C ALA A 65 -21.35 1.12 1.93
N ARG A 66 -21.06 0.05 2.68
CA ARG A 66 -21.13 0.09 4.15
C ARG A 66 -20.18 1.12 4.77
N LEU A 67 -18.96 1.21 4.26
CA LEU A 67 -17.95 2.16 4.74
C LEU A 67 -18.42 3.60 4.50
N ARG A 68 -18.87 3.90 3.29
CA ARG A 68 -19.41 5.23 2.96
C ARG A 68 -20.57 5.59 3.87
N ASP A 69 -21.55 4.71 4.02
CA ASP A 69 -22.75 4.99 4.82
C ASP A 69 -22.37 5.21 6.30
N PHE A 70 -21.46 4.39 6.85
CA PHE A 70 -20.95 4.53 8.21
C PHE A 70 -20.24 5.87 8.42
N LEU A 71 -19.29 6.21 7.53
CA LEU A 71 -18.55 7.46 7.63
C LEU A 71 -19.47 8.68 7.53
N GLN A 72 -20.47 8.64 6.65
CA GLN A 72 -21.39 9.77 6.46
C GLN A 72 -22.42 9.93 7.58
N SER A 73 -22.87 8.83 8.19
CA SER A 73 -23.99 8.86 9.15
C SER A 73 -23.59 8.74 10.61
N ARG A 74 -22.37 8.28 10.92
CA ARG A 74 -21.94 7.95 12.29
C ARG A 74 -20.60 8.56 12.69
N VAL A 75 -19.88 9.19 11.76
CA VAL A 75 -18.56 9.78 12.04
C VAL A 75 -18.63 11.29 11.85
N ASP A 76 -18.37 12.02 12.94
CA ASP A 76 -18.20 13.47 12.91
C ASP A 76 -16.72 13.80 12.72
N SER A 77 -16.33 14.12 11.48
CA SER A 77 -14.96 14.47 11.13
C SER A 77 -14.49 15.76 11.79
N ASP A 78 -15.38 16.73 11.98
CA ASP A 78 -15.04 18.05 12.51
C ASP A 78 -14.82 17.98 14.02
N ALA A 79 -15.51 17.07 14.72
CA ALA A 79 -15.21 16.74 16.11
C ALA A 79 -13.85 16.04 16.23
N ILE A 80 -13.56 15.06 15.37
CA ILE A 80 -12.27 14.33 15.38
C ILE A 80 -11.09 15.29 15.19
N ASP A 81 -11.21 16.24 14.25
CA ASP A 81 -10.17 17.23 13.99
C ASP A 81 -9.97 18.17 15.19
N ARG A 82 -11.06 18.73 15.74
CA ARG A 82 -11.00 19.60 16.92
C ARG A 82 -10.41 18.93 18.16
N ASP A 83 -10.79 17.68 18.39
CA ASP A 83 -10.39 16.93 19.59
C ASP A 83 -9.04 16.21 19.39
N GLY A 84 -8.55 16.12 18.15
CA GLY A 84 -7.31 15.44 17.79
C GLY A 84 -7.32 13.93 18.06
N ARG A 85 -8.51 13.33 18.16
CA ARG A 85 -8.67 11.92 18.57
C ARG A 85 -9.84 11.26 17.87
N ILE A 86 -9.62 10.06 17.35
CA ILE A 86 -10.68 9.20 16.82
C ILE A 86 -11.40 8.51 17.99
N PRO A 87 -12.74 8.61 18.10
CA PRO A 87 -13.50 7.95 19.16
C PRO A 87 -13.34 6.41 19.12
N PRO A 88 -13.23 5.74 20.28
CA PRO A 88 -13.07 4.28 20.34
C PRO A 88 -14.16 3.49 19.62
N GLU A 89 -15.40 3.97 19.64
CA GLU A 89 -16.54 3.37 18.96
C GLU A 89 -16.40 3.41 17.44
N VAL A 90 -15.75 4.45 16.89
CA VAL A 90 -15.47 4.54 15.45
C VAL A 90 -14.44 3.48 15.07
N VAL A 91 -13.37 3.34 15.87
CA VAL A 91 -12.34 2.31 15.66
C VAL A 91 -12.93 0.90 15.76
N ALA A 92 -13.80 0.66 16.75
CA ALA A 92 -14.48 -0.62 16.92
C ALA A 92 -15.36 -0.96 15.72
N ALA A 93 -16.16 -0.01 15.22
CA ALA A 93 -17.00 -0.22 14.04
C ALA A 93 -16.17 -0.49 12.77
N LEU A 94 -15.06 0.23 12.57
CA LEU A 94 -14.14 -0.02 11.46
C LEU A 94 -13.50 -1.42 11.54
N ARG A 95 -13.17 -1.87 12.75
CA ARG A 95 -12.67 -3.23 12.99
C ARG A 95 -13.73 -4.28 12.65
N GLU A 96 -14.96 -4.12 13.13
CA GLU A 96 -16.07 -5.03 12.82
C GLU A 96 -16.40 -5.07 11.33
N MET A 97 -16.17 -3.97 10.62
CA MET A 97 -16.35 -3.89 9.17
C MET A 97 -15.24 -4.60 8.38
N GLY A 98 -14.09 -4.89 9.00
CA GLY A 98 -12.92 -5.46 8.32
C GLY A 98 -11.99 -4.42 7.68
N ALA A 99 -12.13 -3.13 8.02
CA ALA A 99 -11.38 -2.03 7.41
C ALA A 99 -9.85 -2.09 7.65
N PHE A 100 -9.40 -2.87 8.64
CA PHE A 100 -7.97 -3.09 8.91
C PHE A 100 -7.36 -4.27 8.11
N GLY A 101 -8.18 -5.00 7.35
CA GLY A 101 -7.76 -6.18 6.58
C GLY A 101 -8.17 -6.15 5.12
N ILE A 102 -8.35 -4.96 4.53
CA ILE A 102 -9.01 -4.79 3.22
C ILE A 102 -8.36 -5.63 2.11
N LYS A 103 -7.03 -5.64 2.03
CA LYS A 103 -6.29 -6.39 1.00
C LYS A 103 -5.82 -7.77 1.44
N ILE A 104 -5.99 -8.11 2.72
CA ILE A 104 -5.50 -9.39 3.24
C ILE A 104 -6.36 -10.51 2.62
N PRO A 105 -5.78 -11.61 2.11
CA PRO A 105 -6.56 -12.73 1.58
C PRO A 105 -7.58 -13.27 2.59
N GLU A 106 -8.73 -13.73 2.09
CA GLU A 106 -9.81 -14.27 2.94
C GLU A 106 -9.36 -15.48 3.77
N ALA A 107 -8.43 -16.29 3.24
CA ALA A 107 -7.83 -17.41 3.97
C ALA A 107 -7.12 -17.00 5.28
N TYR A 108 -6.78 -15.72 5.43
CA TYR A 108 -6.20 -15.13 6.64
C TYR A 108 -7.16 -14.18 7.36
N GLY A 109 -8.45 -14.18 7.00
CA GLY A 109 -9.49 -13.37 7.62
C GLY A 109 -9.59 -11.93 7.13
N GLY A 110 -9.01 -11.60 5.97
CA GLY A 110 -9.20 -10.30 5.32
C GLY A 110 -10.36 -10.25 4.32
N LEU A 111 -10.49 -9.12 3.61
CA LEU A 111 -11.54 -8.92 2.60
C LEU A 111 -11.10 -9.30 1.17
N GLY A 112 -9.80 -9.57 0.97
CA GLY A 112 -9.27 -10.01 -0.33
C GLY A 112 -9.52 -9.02 -1.47
N LEU A 113 -9.61 -7.72 -1.21
CA LEU A 113 -9.82 -6.72 -2.26
C LEU A 113 -8.54 -6.51 -3.07
N SER A 114 -8.70 -6.34 -4.38
CA SER A 114 -7.60 -6.03 -5.29
C SER A 114 -7.01 -4.64 -5.00
N GLN A 115 -5.78 -4.39 -5.48
CA GLN A 115 -5.12 -3.09 -5.31
C GLN A 115 -5.96 -1.95 -5.92
N LEU A 116 -6.60 -2.20 -7.07
CA LEU A 116 -7.44 -1.20 -7.75
C LEU A 116 -8.69 -0.84 -6.92
N MET A 117 -9.28 -1.83 -6.25
CA MET A 117 -10.45 -1.60 -5.39
C MET A 117 -10.09 -1.02 -4.02
N TYR A 118 -8.88 -1.26 -3.52
CA TYR A 118 -8.40 -0.64 -2.28
C TYR A 118 -8.22 0.88 -2.40
N THR A 119 -7.85 1.37 -3.59
CA THR A 119 -7.59 2.79 -3.84
C THR A 119 -8.84 3.60 -4.23
N ARG A 120 -10.01 2.96 -4.29
CA ARG A 120 -11.29 3.58 -4.63
C ARG A 120 -11.96 4.18 -3.41
#